data_AF-A0A6J4K0I5-F1
#
_entry.id   AF-A0A6J4K0I5-F1
#
_cell.length_a   1.000
_cell.length_b   1.000
_cell.length_c   1.000
_cell.angle_alpha   90.00
_cell.angle_beta   90.00
_cell.angle_gamma   90.00
#
_symmetry.space_group_name_H-M   'P 1'
#
loop_
_entity.id
_entity.type
_entity.pdbx_description
1 polymer ?
#
loop_
_entity_poly.entity_id
_entity_poly.type
_entity_poly.pdbx_seq_one_letter_code
_entity_poly.pdbx_strand_id
1 'polypeptide(L)'
;MSRSTCEESKRLDAAEFARQGWLRPNLPGTSSWTRGNQPSGSISWHSYGSRLELSYTITDWRGEKHDYRYSVPVERTATAFGGQRTWWRCPNTRCGRRVQLLYQPPGGRHFLCRRCHDLAYRSQQDRQAPYWRHVDKIRALEERLEHEDLAPRERRRLMRTLWRLSDVEWELPTHPLRGIMAELWERDPDALVHNRRAEAQKMLPRRPAGRPSKAALRERARLLRLGERWLEQEESPPKEKRPPGRPKEKRDYSRRAPFVLATPPSPNVAYCVRCRDRRPLTYRRIVKLSNGRRAMQGRCTECGIKTRRLLPAAPLVA
;
A
#
# COMPACT_ATOMS: atom_id res chain seq x y z
N MET A 1 29.23 -0.14 0.95
CA MET A 1 28.54 1.15 1.18
C MET A 1 27.06 0.97 0.90
N SER A 2 26.17 1.50 1.76
CA SER A 2 24.74 1.53 1.47
C SER A 2 24.46 2.45 0.27
N ARG A 3 23.50 2.08 -0.57
CA ARG A 3 23.07 2.95 -1.69
C ARG A 3 22.46 4.24 -1.14
N SER A 4 22.46 5.35 -1.88
CA SER A 4 21.66 6.50 -1.46
C SER A 4 20.15 6.18 -1.55
N THR A 5 19.35 6.83 -0.71
CA THR A 5 17.89 6.62 -0.70
C THR A 5 17.14 7.68 -1.50
N CYS A 6 15.97 7.32 -2.03
CA CYS A 6 15.09 8.26 -2.73
C CYS A 6 14.61 9.39 -1.80
N GLU A 7 14.43 9.08 -0.53
CA GLU A 7 13.92 9.98 0.51
C GLU A 7 14.94 11.05 0.92
N GLU A 8 16.23 10.76 0.81
CA GLU A 8 17.32 11.71 1.07
C GLU A 8 17.72 12.54 -0.16
N SER A 9 17.13 12.23 -1.32
CA SER A 9 17.43 12.89 -2.59
C SER A 9 16.52 14.11 -2.81
N LYS A 10 17.08 15.17 -3.40
CA LYS A 10 16.27 16.26 -3.96
C LYS A 10 15.47 15.71 -5.14
N ARG A 11 14.23 16.16 -5.32
CA ARG A 11 13.30 15.57 -6.30
C ARG A 11 12.51 16.60 -7.08
N LEU A 12 12.27 16.29 -8.35
CA LEU A 12 11.36 17.01 -9.25
C LEU A 12 10.22 16.09 -9.66
N ASP A 13 8.98 16.43 -9.31
CA ASP A 13 7.77 15.66 -9.64
C ASP A 13 7.03 16.28 -10.83
N ALA A 14 6.93 15.53 -11.93
CA ALA A 14 6.24 15.97 -13.14
C ALA A 14 4.76 16.27 -12.89
N ALA A 15 4.12 15.51 -11.99
CA ALA A 15 2.72 15.71 -11.65
C ALA A 15 2.52 16.99 -10.82
N GLU A 16 3.47 17.32 -9.94
CA GLU A 16 3.45 18.58 -9.20
C GLU A 16 3.64 19.78 -10.11
N PHE A 17 4.66 19.73 -10.97
CA PHE A 17 4.90 20.77 -11.96
C PHE A 17 3.70 21.00 -12.87
N ALA A 18 3.04 19.91 -13.30
CA ALA A 18 1.81 20.01 -14.10
C ALA A 18 0.65 20.61 -13.31
N ARG A 19 0.44 20.17 -12.06
CA ARG A 19 -0.65 20.65 -11.19
C ARG A 19 -0.53 22.13 -10.86
N GLN A 20 0.70 22.60 -10.65
CA GLN A 20 1.00 24.02 -10.38
C GLN A 20 1.00 24.88 -11.66
N GLY A 21 0.82 24.28 -12.85
CA GLY A 21 0.85 25.00 -14.12
C GLY A 21 2.24 25.48 -14.53
N TRP A 22 3.31 24.98 -13.89
CA TRP A 22 4.69 25.40 -14.15
C TRP A 22 5.26 24.93 -15.48
N LEU A 23 4.56 24.00 -16.15
CA LEU A 23 4.91 23.47 -17.46
C LEU A 23 4.25 24.20 -18.61
N ARG A 24 3.86 25.47 -18.41
CA ARG A 24 3.44 26.36 -19.50
C ARG A 24 4.70 26.89 -20.23
N PRO A 25 4.63 27.17 -21.53
CA PRO A 25 5.77 27.74 -22.25
C PRO A 25 6.14 29.13 -21.71
N ASN A 26 7.43 29.45 -21.79
CA ASN A 26 8.03 30.72 -21.40
C ASN A 26 7.88 31.08 -19.92
N LEU A 27 7.84 30.07 -19.03
CA LEU A 27 7.70 30.30 -17.59
C LEU A 27 9.03 30.02 -16.86
N PRO A 28 9.66 31.03 -16.24
CA PRO A 28 10.76 30.81 -15.32
C PRO A 28 10.24 30.41 -13.93
N GLY A 29 11.09 29.75 -13.15
CA GLY A 29 10.82 29.49 -11.74
C GLY A 29 12.00 28.85 -11.02
N THR A 30 11.79 28.55 -9.75
CA THR A 30 12.83 28.01 -8.86
C THR A 30 12.23 26.87 -8.03
N SER A 31 13.02 25.85 -7.77
CA SER A 31 12.70 24.81 -6.78
C SER A 31 13.79 24.78 -5.73
N SER A 32 13.40 24.78 -4.46
CA SER A 32 14.31 24.72 -3.31
C SER A 32 13.94 23.57 -2.39
N TRP A 33 14.93 23.07 -1.66
CA TRP A 33 14.75 21.99 -0.70
C TRP A 33 15.39 22.35 0.62
N THR A 34 14.82 21.83 1.70
CA THR A 34 15.37 21.91 3.06
C THR A 34 15.68 20.49 3.58
N ARG A 35 16.67 20.37 4.45
CA ARG A 35 17.02 19.16 5.19
C ARG A 35 17.21 19.53 6.65
N GLY A 36 16.37 18.99 7.55
CA GLY A 36 16.41 19.33 8.97
C GLY A 36 16.27 20.84 9.22
N ASN A 37 15.28 21.48 8.57
CA ASN A 37 15.04 22.93 8.57
C ASN A 37 16.17 23.81 7.99
N GLN A 38 17.27 23.24 7.51
CA GLN A 38 18.33 23.99 6.83
C GLN A 38 18.17 23.91 5.30
N PRO A 39 18.37 25.01 4.55
CA PRO A 39 18.40 24.98 3.09
C PRO A 39 19.45 23.98 2.57
N SER A 40 19.01 23.03 1.76
CA SER A 40 19.86 21.98 1.15
C SER A 40 20.26 22.35 -0.29
N GLY A 41 19.64 23.39 -0.85
CA GLY A 41 19.97 23.98 -2.14
C GLY A 41 18.72 24.37 -2.92
N SER A 42 18.94 25.07 -4.03
CA SER A 42 17.92 25.47 -4.98
C SER A 42 18.40 25.25 -6.40
N ILE A 43 17.46 25.13 -7.33
CA ILE A 43 17.71 25.18 -8.76
C ILE A 43 16.74 26.17 -9.40
N SER A 44 17.19 26.81 -10.48
CA SER A 44 16.32 27.56 -11.36
C SER A 44 15.94 26.70 -12.57
N TRP A 45 14.77 26.99 -13.13
CA TRP A 45 14.28 26.33 -14.32
C TRP A 45 13.51 27.27 -15.23
N HIS A 46 13.50 26.94 -16.52
CA HIS A 46 12.70 27.62 -17.53
C HIS A 46 11.91 26.60 -18.34
N SER A 47 10.59 26.75 -18.36
CA SER A 47 9.68 25.83 -19.04
C SER A 47 9.37 26.29 -20.46
N TYR A 48 9.51 25.38 -21.42
CA TYR A 48 9.12 25.56 -22.82
C TYR A 48 7.89 24.72 -23.19
N GLY A 49 7.17 24.18 -22.21
CA GLY A 49 6.00 23.32 -22.42
C GLY A 49 6.34 21.85 -22.71
N SER A 50 7.18 21.60 -23.73
CA SER A 50 7.63 20.25 -24.11
C SER A 50 8.93 19.83 -23.43
N ARG A 51 9.62 20.77 -22.77
CA ARG A 51 10.87 20.54 -22.04
C ARG A 51 11.04 21.58 -20.94
N LEU A 52 11.80 21.21 -19.91
CA LEU A 52 12.21 22.07 -18.83
C LEU A 52 13.74 22.23 -18.89
N GLU A 53 14.23 23.44 -19.06
CA GLU A 53 15.67 23.72 -18.91
C GLU A 53 15.98 23.93 -17.43
N LEU A 54 16.93 23.18 -16.90
CA LEU A 54 17.44 23.35 -15.54
C LEU A 54 18.73 24.14 -15.57
N SER A 55 18.92 25.02 -14.60
CA SER A 55 20.14 25.80 -14.39
C SER A 55 20.46 25.89 -12.90
N TYR A 56 21.64 25.42 -12.48
CA TYR A 56 22.08 25.49 -11.09
C TYR A 56 23.58 25.28 -10.96
N THR A 57 24.13 25.71 -9.82
CA THR A 57 25.54 25.53 -9.45
C THR A 57 25.66 24.53 -8.32
N ILE A 58 26.65 23.65 -8.38
CA ILE A 58 27.03 22.76 -7.27
C ILE A 58 28.45 23.10 -6.86
N THR A 59 28.64 23.32 -5.56
CA THR A 59 29.98 23.37 -4.96
C THR A 59 30.39 21.95 -4.57
N ASP A 60 31.55 21.48 -5.04
CA ASP A 60 32.08 20.20 -4.64
C ASP A 60 32.79 20.25 -3.27
N TRP A 61 33.36 19.11 -2.85
CA TRP A 61 34.03 18.99 -1.54
C TRP A 61 35.35 19.78 -1.46
N ARG A 62 35.91 20.22 -2.60
CA ARG A 62 37.10 21.08 -2.68
C ARG A 62 36.75 22.57 -2.68
N GLY A 63 35.46 22.91 -2.70
CA GLY A 63 35.00 24.29 -2.81
C GLY A 63 34.90 24.78 -4.26
N GLU A 64 35.17 23.93 -5.25
CA GLU A 64 35.04 24.31 -6.66
C GLU A 64 33.57 24.37 -7.06
N LYS A 65 33.19 25.42 -7.78
CA LYS A 65 31.83 25.61 -8.28
C LYS A 65 31.71 25.07 -9.70
N HIS A 66 30.69 24.25 -9.92
CA HIS A 66 30.39 23.64 -11.21
C HIS A 66 28.98 24.04 -11.62
N ASP A 67 28.86 24.69 -12.77
CA ASP A 67 27.58 25.09 -13.33
C ASP A 67 26.98 24.01 -14.22
N TYR A 68 25.70 23.75 -14.03
CA TYR A 68 24.94 22.76 -14.78
C TYR A 68 23.78 23.43 -15.48
N ARG A 69 23.73 23.26 -16.81
CA ARG A 69 22.61 23.70 -17.63
C ARG A 69 22.25 22.63 -18.64
N TYR A 70 21.03 22.09 -18.56
CA TYR A 70 20.58 21.05 -19.48
C TYR A 70 19.05 20.93 -19.54
N SER A 71 18.57 20.28 -20.58
CA SER A 71 17.15 20.11 -20.84
C SER A 71 16.62 18.76 -20.32
N VAL A 72 15.43 18.80 -19.73
CA VAL A 72 14.64 17.65 -19.32
C VAL A 72 13.36 17.61 -20.18
N PRO A 73 13.20 16.62 -21.08
CA PRO A 73 12.00 16.54 -21.89
C PRO A 73 10.77 16.16 -21.07
N VAL A 74 9.63 16.74 -21.45
CA VAL A 74 8.30 16.51 -20.84
C VAL A 74 7.46 15.71 -21.81
N GLU A 75 6.81 14.65 -21.33
CA GLU A 75 5.86 13.86 -22.10
C GLU A 75 4.49 13.88 -21.42
N ARG A 76 3.43 13.93 -22.24
CA ARG A 76 2.04 13.84 -21.79
C ARG A 76 1.38 12.63 -22.43
N THR A 77 0.70 11.84 -21.62
CA THR A 77 -0.05 10.66 -22.06
C THR A 77 -1.51 10.81 -21.70
N ALA A 78 -2.44 10.52 -22.60
CA ALA A 78 -3.87 10.47 -22.28
C ALA A 78 -4.17 9.41 -21.21
N THR A 79 -5.17 9.68 -20.37
CA THR A 79 -5.66 8.75 -19.36
C THR A 79 -7.04 8.23 -19.75
N ALA A 80 -7.38 7.01 -19.31
CA ALA A 80 -8.65 6.36 -19.64
C ALA A 80 -9.90 7.12 -19.12
N PHE A 81 -9.72 8.08 -18.22
CA PHE A 81 -10.79 8.88 -17.61
C PHE A 81 -10.83 10.33 -18.12
N GLY A 82 -10.31 10.59 -19.33
CA GLY A 82 -10.45 11.90 -19.98
C GLY A 82 -9.46 12.98 -19.52
N GLY A 83 -8.31 12.60 -18.95
CA GLY A 83 -7.25 13.53 -18.54
C GLY A 83 -5.92 13.30 -19.23
N GLN A 84 -4.90 14.07 -18.84
CA GLN A 84 -3.51 13.86 -19.26
C GLN A 84 -2.63 13.60 -18.04
N ARG A 85 -1.73 12.64 -18.16
CA ARG A 85 -0.67 12.39 -17.18
C ARG A 85 0.66 12.89 -17.73
N THR A 86 1.31 13.76 -16.97
CA THR A 86 2.60 14.34 -17.31
C THR A 86 3.73 13.53 -16.72
N TRP A 87 4.81 13.39 -17.49
CA TRP A 87 6.00 12.63 -17.17
C TRP A 87 7.26 13.40 -17.57
N TRP A 88 8.35 13.11 -16.89
CA TRP A 88 9.69 13.43 -17.38
C TRP A 88 10.18 12.31 -18.29
N ARG A 89 11.01 12.66 -19.26
CA ARG A 89 11.99 11.73 -19.86
C ARG A 89 13.31 11.90 -19.12
N CYS A 90 13.88 10.80 -18.66
CA CYS A 90 15.19 10.84 -18.00
C CYS A 90 16.23 11.47 -18.95
N PRO A 91 16.92 12.56 -18.54
CA PRO A 91 17.84 13.29 -19.42
C PRO A 91 19.16 12.55 -19.66
N ASN A 92 19.41 11.43 -18.97
CA ASN A 92 20.52 10.55 -19.30
C ASN A 92 20.30 9.94 -20.70
N THR A 93 21.22 10.24 -21.61
CA THR A 93 21.21 9.83 -23.03
C THR A 93 21.10 8.32 -23.23
N ARG A 94 21.63 7.52 -22.31
CA ARG A 94 21.54 6.04 -22.35
C ARG A 94 20.27 5.48 -21.70
N CYS A 95 19.42 6.32 -21.12
CA CYS A 95 18.23 5.90 -20.38
C CYS A 95 16.92 6.30 -21.08
N GLY A 96 16.67 7.59 -21.25
CA GLY A 96 15.45 8.11 -21.93
C GLY A 96 14.10 7.63 -21.37
N ARG A 97 14.08 6.98 -20.20
CA ARG A 97 12.87 6.37 -19.63
C ARG A 97 11.86 7.43 -19.20
N ARG A 98 10.59 7.12 -19.42
CA ARG A 98 9.47 7.89 -18.88
C ARG A 98 9.33 7.66 -17.38
N VAL A 99 9.44 8.72 -16.58
CA VAL A 99 9.40 8.66 -15.12
C VAL A 99 8.64 9.84 -14.54
N GLN A 100 8.00 9.65 -13.39
CA GLN A 100 7.29 10.74 -12.71
C GLN A 100 8.25 11.61 -11.88
N LEU A 101 9.32 11.02 -11.38
CA LEU A 101 10.29 11.67 -10.48
C LEU A 101 11.70 11.61 -11.08
N LEU A 102 12.39 12.75 -11.04
CA LEU A 102 13.83 12.84 -11.18
C LEU A 102 14.44 13.16 -9.82
N TYR A 103 15.65 12.64 -9.59
CA TYR A 103 16.34 12.72 -8.32
C TYR A 103 17.74 13.27 -8.52
N GLN A 104 18.16 14.11 -7.58
CA GLN A 104 19.56 14.46 -7.34
C GLN A 104 19.91 13.94 -5.94
N PRO A 105 20.61 12.79 -5.84
CA PRO A 105 21.02 12.25 -4.55
C PRO A 105 22.10 13.12 -3.90
N PRO A 106 22.39 12.93 -2.60
CA PRO A 106 23.54 13.55 -1.95
C PRO A 106 24.83 13.27 -2.74
N GLY A 107 25.60 14.31 -3.05
CA GLY A 107 26.79 14.21 -3.92
C GLY A 107 26.49 14.03 -5.43
N GLY A 108 25.21 13.91 -5.81
CA GLY A 108 24.76 13.78 -7.18
C GLY A 108 24.82 15.11 -7.95
N ARG A 109 25.32 15.05 -9.19
CA ARG A 109 25.51 16.23 -10.05
C ARG A 109 24.31 16.57 -10.93
N HIS A 110 23.52 15.57 -11.30
CA HIS A 110 22.42 15.69 -12.26
C HIS A 110 21.10 15.14 -11.68
N PHE A 111 19.98 15.72 -12.09
CA PHE A 111 18.64 15.16 -11.87
C PHE A 111 18.36 14.04 -12.87
N LEU A 112 18.47 12.78 -12.42
CA LEU A 112 18.23 11.59 -13.24
C LEU A 112 17.18 10.68 -12.59
N CYS A 113 16.74 9.65 -13.30
CA CYS A 113 15.78 8.71 -12.73
C CYS A 113 16.42 7.80 -11.66
N ARG A 114 15.57 7.21 -10.80
CA ARG A 114 15.97 6.27 -9.74
C ARG A 114 16.95 5.20 -10.19
N ARG A 115 16.75 4.65 -11.40
CA ARG A 115 17.59 3.57 -11.94
C ARG A 115 18.97 4.05 -12.38
N CYS A 116 19.09 5.28 -12.90
CA CYS A 116 20.37 5.84 -13.32
C CYS A 116 21.28 6.14 -12.13
N HIS A 117 20.69 6.52 -11.00
CA HIS A 117 21.40 6.79 -9.76
C HIS A 117 21.49 5.57 -8.82
N ASP A 118 21.03 4.39 -9.26
CA ASP A 118 20.91 3.17 -8.44
C ASP A 118 20.35 3.43 -7.01
N LEU A 119 19.28 4.22 -6.92
CA LEU A 119 18.70 4.56 -5.63
C LEU A 119 17.82 3.44 -5.08
N ALA A 120 17.91 3.20 -3.78
CA ALA A 120 16.97 2.37 -3.04
C ALA A 120 15.87 3.24 -2.42
N TYR A 121 14.79 2.61 -1.97
CA TYR A 121 13.91 3.25 -0.98
C TYR A 121 14.50 3.01 0.41
N ARG A 122 14.31 3.95 1.35
CA ARG A 122 14.73 3.79 2.75
C ARG A 122 14.21 2.47 3.33
N SER A 123 12.96 2.10 3.03
CA SER A 123 12.35 0.82 3.46
C SER A 123 13.06 -0.45 2.98
N GLN A 124 13.88 -0.39 1.92
CA GLN A 124 14.69 -1.51 1.43
C GLN A 124 16.03 -1.64 2.15
N GLN A 125 16.50 -0.56 2.77
CA GLN A 125 17.75 -0.52 3.54
C GLN A 125 17.53 -0.64 5.03
N ASP A 126 16.32 -0.31 5.45
CA ASP A 126 15.87 -0.43 6.80
C ASP A 126 15.89 -1.91 7.21
N ARG A 127 16.97 -2.32 7.86
CA ARG A 127 17.12 -3.66 8.43
C ARG A 127 16.35 -3.81 9.74
N GLN A 128 15.68 -2.77 10.25
CA GLN A 128 14.85 -2.91 11.44
C GLN A 128 13.92 -4.11 11.29
N ALA A 129 13.95 -4.98 12.30
CA ALA A 129 12.93 -5.98 12.49
C ALA A 129 11.55 -5.32 12.31
N PRO A 130 10.58 -5.98 11.65
CA PRO A 130 9.24 -5.45 11.42
C PRO A 130 8.55 -4.84 12.65
N TYR A 131 8.97 -5.29 13.84
CA TYR A 131 8.63 -4.76 15.16
C TYR A 131 9.00 -3.28 15.34
N TRP A 132 10.25 -2.90 15.10
CA TRP A 132 10.70 -1.52 15.31
C TRP A 132 10.02 -0.53 14.37
N ARG A 133 9.69 -0.95 13.15
CA ARG A 133 8.86 -0.17 12.22
C ARG A 133 7.43 0.07 12.74
N HIS A 134 6.90 -0.84 13.56
CA HIS A 134 5.61 -0.64 14.20
C HIS A 134 5.72 0.40 15.33
N VAL A 135 6.77 0.30 16.15
CA VAL A 135 7.07 1.26 17.22
C VAL A 135 7.29 2.66 16.65
N ASP A 136 8.11 2.81 15.60
CA ASP A 136 8.36 4.12 14.97
C ASP A 136 7.10 4.73 14.34
N LYS A 137 6.21 3.87 13.83
CA LYS A 137 4.93 4.31 13.30
C LYS A 137 3.97 4.76 14.40
N ILE A 138 3.99 4.10 15.56
CA ILE A 138 3.22 4.53 16.74
C ILE A 138 3.71 5.91 17.18
N ARG A 139 5.03 6.09 17.36
CA ARG A 139 5.63 7.38 17.73
C ARG A 139 5.29 8.50 16.75
N ALA A 140 5.40 8.24 15.44
CA ALA A 140 5.07 9.24 14.43
C ALA A 140 3.57 9.61 14.42
N LEU A 141 2.69 8.68 14.82
CA LEU A 141 1.25 8.96 14.98
C LEU A 141 0.97 9.78 16.24
N GLU A 142 1.70 9.51 17.33
CA GLU A 142 1.63 10.26 18.60
C GLU A 142 2.11 11.70 18.39
N GLU A 143 3.30 11.90 17.84
CA GLU A 143 3.84 13.23 17.50
C GLU A 143 2.88 14.02 16.60
N ARG A 144 2.27 13.34 15.62
CA ARG A 144 1.29 13.98 14.73
C ARG A 144 -0.02 14.34 15.46
N LEU A 145 -0.40 13.62 16.52
CA LEU A 145 -1.59 13.88 17.31
C LEU A 145 -1.39 15.02 18.33
N GLU A 146 -0.16 15.25 18.77
CA GLU A 146 0.22 16.35 19.67
C GLU A 146 0.09 17.73 19.01
N HIS A 147 0.16 17.80 17.67
CA HIS A 147 0.04 19.06 16.96
C HIS A 147 -1.38 19.66 17.11
N GLU A 148 -1.46 20.89 17.62
CA GLU A 148 -2.72 21.53 18.03
C GLU A 148 -3.67 21.79 16.85
N ASP A 149 -3.13 22.22 15.70
CA ASP A 149 -3.87 22.56 14.47
C ASP A 149 -4.48 21.38 13.70
N LEU A 150 -4.58 20.19 14.29
CA LEU A 150 -5.14 19.04 13.57
C LEU A 150 -6.66 19.12 13.40
N ALA A 151 -7.09 19.11 12.14
CA ALA A 151 -8.50 19.02 11.78
C ALA A 151 -9.18 17.82 12.48
N PRO A 152 -10.42 17.95 13.02
CA PRO A 152 -11.07 16.89 13.80
C PRO A 152 -11.23 15.55 13.07
N ARG A 153 -11.39 15.59 11.73
CA ARG A 153 -11.46 14.38 10.90
C ARG A 153 -10.12 13.65 10.79
N GLU A 154 -9.02 14.40 10.70
CA GLU A 154 -7.67 13.85 10.65
C GLU A 154 -7.31 13.24 12.01
N ARG A 155 -7.54 13.96 13.10
CA ARG A 155 -7.36 13.48 14.48
C ARG A 155 -8.07 12.14 14.71
N ARG A 156 -9.37 12.03 14.36
CA ARG A 156 -10.14 10.77 14.46
C ARG A 156 -9.60 9.62 13.60
N ARG A 157 -8.97 9.91 12.46
CA ARG A 157 -8.37 8.90 11.59
C ARG A 157 -7.05 8.39 12.18
N LEU A 158 -6.22 9.30 12.69
CA LEU A 158 -4.95 8.97 13.32
C LEU A 158 -5.17 8.18 14.62
N MET A 159 -6.07 8.62 15.51
CA MET A 159 -6.42 7.87 16.73
C MET A 159 -6.91 6.45 16.44
N ARG A 160 -7.77 6.25 15.43
CA ARG A 160 -8.21 4.90 15.01
C ARG A 160 -7.07 4.03 14.48
N THR A 161 -6.07 4.65 13.89
CA THR A 161 -4.90 3.93 13.36
C THR A 161 -3.96 3.55 14.50
N LEU A 162 -3.73 4.47 15.45
CA LEU A 162 -2.96 4.26 16.67
C LEU A 162 -3.55 3.12 17.50
N TRP A 163 -4.86 3.17 17.81
CA TRP A 163 -5.58 2.10 18.51
C TRP A 163 -5.41 0.72 17.89
N ARG A 164 -5.51 0.63 16.55
CA ARG A 164 -5.35 -0.65 15.85
C ARG A 164 -3.93 -1.20 15.96
N LEU A 165 -2.93 -0.32 16.07
CA LEU A 165 -1.53 -0.70 16.19
C LEU A 165 -1.18 -1.07 17.63
N SER A 166 -1.68 -0.33 18.62
CA SER A 166 -1.47 -0.64 20.05
C SER A 166 -2.21 -1.91 20.50
N ASP A 167 -3.35 -2.25 19.89
CA ASP A 167 -4.05 -3.53 20.11
C ASP A 167 -3.20 -4.78 19.75
N VAL A 168 -2.15 -4.62 18.94
CA VAL A 168 -1.23 -5.71 18.56
C VAL A 168 -0.15 -5.93 19.63
N GLU A 169 0.02 -4.98 20.56
CA GLU A 169 1.20 -4.86 21.44
C GLU A 169 1.01 -5.50 22.84
N TRP A 170 -0.21 -5.93 23.20
CA TRP A 170 -0.58 -6.32 24.58
C TRP A 170 0.09 -7.60 25.15
N GLU A 171 0.88 -8.37 24.39
CA GLU A 171 1.52 -9.60 24.90
C GLU A 171 2.98 -9.77 24.41
N LEU A 172 3.82 -8.76 24.59
CA LEU A 172 5.29 -8.90 24.48
C LEU A 172 5.92 -8.68 25.87
N PRO A 173 6.56 -9.70 26.49
CA PRO A 173 6.86 -9.71 27.94
C PRO A 173 7.85 -8.66 28.45
N THR A 174 8.55 -7.93 27.59
CA THR A 174 9.62 -7.02 28.02
C THR A 174 9.71 -5.82 27.08
N HIS A 175 8.93 -4.76 27.37
CA HIS A 175 9.17 -3.45 26.77
C HIS A 175 9.11 -2.34 27.83
N PRO A 176 10.05 -1.36 27.81
CA PRO A 176 10.11 -0.24 28.76
C PRO A 176 8.96 0.79 28.64
N LEU A 177 7.91 0.53 27.85
CA LEU A 177 6.75 1.42 27.69
C LEU A 177 5.57 1.09 28.62
N ARG A 178 5.78 0.28 29.66
CA ARG A 178 4.75 -0.05 30.65
C ARG A 178 4.34 1.11 31.58
N GLY A 179 4.69 2.36 31.27
CA GLY A 179 4.41 3.53 32.11
C GLY A 179 3.55 4.62 31.45
N ILE A 180 3.69 4.87 30.14
CA ILE A 180 3.19 6.11 29.53
C ILE A 180 1.67 6.11 29.35
N MET A 181 1.07 4.97 29.00
CA MET A 181 -0.40 4.81 28.91
C MET A 181 -1.11 4.92 30.27
N ALA A 182 -0.44 4.57 31.37
CA ALA A 182 -0.96 4.72 32.72
C ALA A 182 -0.85 6.18 33.20
N GLU A 183 0.28 6.84 32.93
CA GLU A 183 0.48 8.27 33.23
C GLU A 183 -0.49 9.19 32.47
N LEU A 184 -0.81 8.87 31.21
CA LEU A 184 -1.81 9.63 30.43
C LEU A 184 -3.24 9.43 30.94
N TRP A 185 -3.55 8.28 31.53
CA TRP A 185 -4.86 7.99 32.16
C TRP A 185 -5.04 8.75 33.48
N GLU A 186 -3.95 8.96 34.23
CA GLU A 186 -3.96 9.72 35.49
C GLU A 186 -3.98 11.24 35.28
N ARG A 187 -3.42 11.74 34.17
CA ARG A 187 -3.26 13.18 33.92
C ARG A 187 -4.52 13.92 33.53
N ASP A 188 -5.46 13.27 32.85
CA ASP A 188 -6.73 13.91 32.44
C ASP A 188 -7.85 12.89 32.23
N PRO A 189 -8.55 12.48 33.30
CA PRO A 189 -9.71 11.59 33.20
C PRO A 189 -10.89 12.24 32.45
N ASP A 190 -10.97 13.57 32.43
CA ASP A 190 -12.14 14.34 32.01
C ASP A 190 -12.09 14.79 30.54
N ALA A 191 -10.92 14.81 29.89
CA ALA A 191 -10.78 15.01 28.44
C ALA A 191 -11.57 13.99 27.61
N LEU A 192 -11.94 12.84 28.19
CA LEU A 192 -12.78 11.81 27.58
C LEU A 192 -14.26 11.84 28.03
N VAL A 193 -14.62 12.63 29.05
CA VAL A 193 -15.96 12.60 29.67
C VAL A 193 -16.97 13.50 28.94
N HIS A 194 -16.51 14.53 28.22
CA HIS A 194 -17.42 15.52 27.63
C HIS A 194 -18.11 15.17 26.30
N ASN A 195 -18.09 13.90 25.84
CA ASN A 195 -18.98 13.49 24.74
C ASN A 195 -19.86 12.30 25.12
N ARG A 196 -21.10 12.66 25.48
CA ARG A 196 -22.32 11.87 25.75
C ARG A 196 -22.24 10.38 25.36
N ARG A 197 -22.63 9.52 26.30
CA ARG A 197 -22.85 8.04 26.23
C ARG A 197 -23.34 7.47 24.88
N ALA A 198 -24.01 8.26 24.03
CA ALA A 198 -24.48 7.88 22.70
C ALA A 198 -23.36 7.81 21.61
N GLU A 199 -22.22 8.50 21.77
CA GLU A 199 -21.07 8.40 20.85
C GLU A 199 -20.01 7.40 21.33
N ALA A 200 -19.83 7.24 22.64
CA ALA A 200 -18.99 6.18 23.22
C ALA A 200 -19.46 4.77 22.80
N GLN A 201 -20.78 4.53 22.75
CA GLN A 201 -21.35 3.30 22.19
C GLN A 201 -21.11 3.10 20.69
N LYS A 202 -20.78 4.16 19.93
CA LYS A 202 -20.40 4.08 18.50
C LYS A 202 -18.88 3.90 18.31
N MET A 203 -18.08 4.31 19.28
CA MET A 203 -16.61 4.22 19.29
C MET A 203 -16.08 2.90 19.86
N LEU A 204 -16.84 2.25 20.75
CA LEU A 204 -16.52 0.91 21.24
C LEU A 204 -16.66 -0.12 20.10
N PRO A 205 -15.70 -1.06 19.94
CA PRO A 205 -15.90 -2.19 19.05
C PRO A 205 -17.21 -2.89 19.42
N ARG A 206 -18.07 -3.19 18.45
CA ARG A 206 -19.35 -3.92 18.65
C ARG A 206 -19.20 -5.33 19.22
N ARG A 207 -17.99 -5.72 19.63
CA ARG A 207 -17.67 -7.00 20.25
C ARG A 207 -17.07 -6.70 21.62
N PRO A 208 -17.60 -7.29 22.71
CA PRO A 208 -16.97 -7.20 24.02
C PRO A 208 -15.54 -7.75 23.94
N ALA A 209 -14.65 -7.29 24.84
CA ALA A 209 -13.30 -7.80 25.00
C ALA A 209 -13.33 -9.33 25.06
N GLY A 210 -12.98 -9.94 23.93
CA GLY A 210 -13.18 -11.34 23.66
C GLY A 210 -12.36 -11.71 22.45
N ARG A 211 -11.73 -12.89 22.55
CA ARG A 211 -10.86 -13.59 21.59
C ARG A 211 -10.56 -12.80 20.29
N PRO A 212 -9.29 -12.42 20.04
CA PRO A 212 -8.91 -11.66 18.86
C PRO A 212 -9.48 -12.24 17.57
N SER A 213 -9.84 -11.38 16.62
CA SER A 213 -10.40 -11.83 15.34
C SER A 213 -9.47 -12.86 14.68
N LYS A 214 -10.02 -13.81 13.91
CA LYS A 214 -9.22 -14.82 13.20
C LYS A 214 -8.18 -14.19 12.26
N ALA A 215 -8.43 -12.96 11.78
CA ALA A 215 -7.46 -12.18 11.02
C ALA A 215 -6.33 -11.64 11.90
N ALA A 216 -6.65 -11.07 13.07
CA ALA A 216 -5.65 -10.60 14.04
C ALA A 216 -4.76 -11.74 14.55
N LEU A 217 -5.34 -12.91 14.85
CA LEU A 217 -4.58 -14.11 15.23
C LEU A 217 -3.64 -14.58 14.12
N ARG A 218 -4.08 -14.51 12.85
CA ARG A 218 -3.25 -14.87 11.69
C ARG A 218 -2.09 -13.89 11.48
N GLU A 219 -2.36 -12.60 11.62
CA GLU A 219 -1.31 -11.58 11.49
C GLU A 219 -0.31 -11.68 12.64
N ARG A 220 -0.77 -11.94 13.88
CA ARG A 220 0.09 -12.22 15.03
C ARG A 220 1.01 -13.43 14.78
N ALA A 221 0.44 -14.56 14.35
CA ALA A 221 1.23 -15.76 14.02
C ALA A 221 2.19 -15.54 12.84
N ARG A 222 1.91 -14.57 11.96
CA ARG A 222 2.81 -14.18 10.88
C ARG A 222 3.97 -13.34 11.40
N LEU A 223 3.72 -12.38 12.29
CA LEU A 223 4.73 -11.52 12.90
C LEU A 223 5.71 -12.31 13.78
N LEU A 224 5.21 -13.24 14.60
CA LEU A 224 6.05 -14.13 15.41
C LEU A 224 7.01 -14.96 14.55
N ARG A 225 6.51 -15.61 13.50
CA ARG A 225 7.33 -16.37 12.54
C ARG A 225 8.34 -15.51 11.79
N LEU A 226 8.03 -14.23 11.56
CA LEU A 226 8.97 -13.29 10.96
C LEU A 226 10.07 -12.89 11.96
N GLY A 227 9.72 -12.71 13.24
CA GLY A 227 10.68 -12.44 14.31
C GLY A 227 11.63 -13.61 14.55
N GLU A 228 11.10 -14.82 14.67
CA GLU A 228 11.90 -16.06 14.79
C GLU A 228 12.87 -16.20 13.62
N ARG A 229 12.40 -16.04 12.37
CA ARG A 229 13.26 -16.07 11.17
C ARG A 229 14.30 -14.96 11.13
N TRP A 230 14.03 -13.82 11.76
CA TRP A 230 14.94 -12.68 11.78
C TRP A 230 16.09 -12.95 12.75
N LEU A 231 15.80 -13.49 13.94
CA LEU A 231 16.80 -13.99 14.88
C LEU A 231 17.66 -15.10 14.26
N GLU A 232 17.01 -16.06 13.59
CA GLU A 232 17.68 -17.16 12.87
C GLU A 232 18.58 -16.67 11.71
N GLN A 233 18.25 -15.51 11.10
CA GLN A 233 19.03 -14.87 10.04
C GLN A 233 20.24 -14.09 10.55
N GLU A 234 20.20 -13.55 11.77
CA GLU A 234 21.37 -12.90 12.38
C GLU A 234 22.42 -13.92 12.82
N GLU A 235 22.01 -15.10 13.27
CA GLU A 235 22.91 -16.18 13.71
C GLU A 235 23.43 -17.06 12.57
N SER A 236 22.75 -17.10 11.41
CA SER A 236 23.13 -17.97 10.30
C SER A 236 24.21 -17.36 9.39
N PRO A 237 25.22 -18.13 8.95
CA PRO A 237 26.16 -17.69 7.92
C PRO A 237 25.43 -17.35 6.61
N PRO A 238 25.99 -16.46 5.77
CA PRO A 238 25.34 -15.99 4.55
C PRO A 238 25.00 -17.17 3.62
N LYS A 239 23.70 -17.40 3.40
CA LYS A 239 23.21 -18.45 2.49
C LYS A 239 23.79 -18.27 1.09
N GLU A 240 24.45 -19.31 0.58
CA GLU A 240 24.88 -19.38 -0.80
C GLU A 240 23.69 -19.16 -1.74
N LYS A 241 23.90 -18.32 -2.76
CA LYS A 241 22.88 -18.07 -3.77
C LYS A 241 22.64 -19.38 -4.52
N ARG A 242 21.41 -19.89 -4.43
CA ARG A 242 20.99 -21.03 -5.26
C ARG A 242 21.32 -20.71 -6.72
N PRO A 243 21.89 -21.66 -7.47
CA PRO A 243 22.14 -21.46 -8.88
C PRO A 243 20.84 -21.07 -9.58
N PRO A 244 20.91 -20.20 -10.61
CA PRO A 244 19.72 -19.80 -11.36
C PRO A 244 18.96 -21.05 -11.80
N GLY A 245 17.67 -21.10 -11.48
CA GLY A 245 16.82 -22.23 -11.80
C GLY A 245 16.83 -22.51 -13.31
N ARG A 246 16.61 -23.78 -13.65
CA ARG A 246 16.47 -24.28 -15.03
C ARG A 246 15.68 -23.26 -15.90
N PRO A 247 16.13 -22.96 -17.13
CA PRO A 247 15.41 -22.07 -18.05
C PRO A 247 13.92 -22.42 -18.08
N LYS A 248 13.06 -21.40 -17.95
CA LYS A 248 11.60 -21.56 -18.06
C LYS A 248 11.23 -21.80 -19.52
N GLU A 249 11.54 -22.98 -20.02
CA GLU A 249 10.88 -23.48 -21.23
C GLU A 249 9.42 -23.77 -20.90
N LYS A 250 8.53 -23.11 -21.63
CA LYS A 250 7.09 -23.27 -21.50
C LYS A 250 6.77 -24.65 -22.06
N ARG A 251 6.68 -25.66 -21.19
CA ARG A 251 6.24 -27.01 -21.58
C ARG A 251 4.84 -26.90 -22.17
N ASP A 252 4.64 -27.52 -23.32
CA ASP A 252 3.32 -27.64 -23.90
C ASP A 252 2.43 -28.43 -22.93
N TYR A 253 1.33 -27.82 -22.51
CA TYR A 253 0.42 -28.44 -21.56
C TYR A 253 -0.63 -29.23 -22.34
N SER A 254 -0.42 -30.54 -22.45
CA SER A 254 -1.46 -31.48 -22.86
C SER A 254 -2.10 -32.09 -21.61
N ARG A 255 -3.44 -32.00 -21.52
CA ARG A 255 -4.20 -32.64 -20.45
C ARG A 255 -4.15 -34.15 -20.65
N ARG A 256 -3.56 -34.89 -19.71
CA ARG A 256 -3.55 -36.36 -19.75
C ARG A 256 -4.94 -37.01 -19.67
N ALA A 257 -5.92 -36.30 -19.11
CA ALA A 257 -7.31 -36.72 -19.07
C ALA A 257 -8.19 -35.68 -19.78
N PRO A 258 -9.09 -36.10 -20.68
CA PRO A 258 -10.04 -35.19 -21.30
C PRO A 258 -10.87 -34.51 -20.21
N PHE A 259 -11.15 -33.22 -20.38
CA PHE A 259 -12.01 -32.48 -19.47
C PHE A 259 -13.46 -32.89 -19.72
N VAL A 260 -13.88 -33.99 -19.12
CA VAL A 260 -15.27 -34.41 -19.11
C VAL A 260 -15.97 -33.65 -17.98
N LEU A 261 -16.89 -32.76 -18.34
CA LEU A 261 -17.75 -32.09 -17.36
C LEU A 261 -18.58 -33.15 -16.63
N ALA A 262 -18.48 -33.20 -15.31
CA ALA A 262 -19.28 -34.13 -14.51
C ALA A 262 -20.78 -33.91 -14.81
N THR A 263 -21.49 -35.01 -15.05
CA THR A 263 -22.93 -34.99 -15.27
C THR A 263 -23.59 -34.27 -14.08
N PRO A 264 -24.37 -33.19 -14.31
CA PRO A 264 -24.98 -32.47 -13.22
C PRO A 264 -25.89 -33.42 -12.43
N PRO A 265 -25.88 -33.39 -11.09
CA PRO A 265 -26.75 -34.24 -10.29
C PRO A 265 -28.21 -34.00 -10.65
N SER A 266 -29.05 -35.02 -10.42
CA SER A 266 -30.46 -35.06 -10.81
C SER A 266 -31.17 -33.72 -10.57
N PRO A 267 -32.11 -33.30 -11.45
CA PRO A 267 -32.62 -31.93 -11.53
C PRO A 267 -33.23 -31.39 -10.22
N ASN A 268 -33.58 -32.28 -9.29
CA ASN A 268 -34.31 -31.96 -8.06
C ASN A 268 -33.42 -31.87 -6.81
N VAL A 269 -32.10 -31.97 -6.98
CA VAL A 269 -31.14 -31.98 -5.87
C VAL A 269 -30.45 -30.63 -5.76
N ALA A 270 -30.34 -30.09 -4.55
CA ALA A 270 -29.60 -28.87 -4.24
C ALA A 270 -28.71 -29.05 -3.00
N TYR A 271 -27.66 -28.23 -2.88
CA TYR A 271 -26.80 -28.26 -1.71
C TYR A 271 -27.49 -27.59 -0.51
N CYS A 272 -27.57 -28.30 0.61
CA CYS A 272 -28.10 -27.81 1.86
C CYS A 272 -26.97 -27.30 2.77
N VAL A 273 -26.95 -26.01 3.08
CA VAL A 273 -25.92 -25.41 3.96
C VAL A 273 -25.99 -25.91 5.40
N ARG A 274 -27.15 -26.39 5.86
CA ARG A 274 -27.33 -26.92 7.22
C ARG A 274 -26.88 -28.38 7.33
N CYS A 275 -27.27 -29.23 6.37
CA CYS A 275 -26.86 -30.65 6.32
C CYS A 275 -25.47 -30.87 5.70
N ARG A 276 -24.91 -29.83 5.06
CA ARG A 276 -23.62 -29.87 4.34
C ARG A 276 -23.56 -30.93 3.24
N ASP A 277 -24.69 -31.20 2.61
CA ASP A 277 -24.82 -32.26 1.61
C ASP A 277 -25.86 -31.90 0.55
N ARG A 278 -25.82 -32.59 -0.60
CA ARG A 278 -26.77 -32.46 -1.70
C ARG A 278 -28.04 -33.26 -1.37
N ARG A 279 -29.17 -32.57 -1.25
CA ARG A 279 -30.45 -33.17 -0.84
C ARG A 279 -31.58 -32.82 -1.82
N PRO A 280 -32.61 -33.68 -1.93
CA PRO A 280 -33.80 -33.37 -2.70
C PRO A 280 -34.53 -32.17 -2.10
N LEU A 281 -35.24 -31.44 -2.96
CA LEU A 281 -36.07 -30.31 -2.57
C LEU A 281 -37.56 -30.67 -2.51
N THR A 282 -38.22 -30.32 -1.41
CA THR A 282 -39.70 -30.27 -1.30
C THR A 282 -40.20 -28.88 -1.67
N TYR A 283 -41.46 -28.79 -2.13
CA TYR A 283 -42.12 -27.53 -2.50
C TYR A 283 -41.31 -26.67 -3.48
N ARG A 284 -40.90 -27.29 -4.60
CA ARG A 284 -40.01 -26.66 -5.58
C ARG A 284 -40.75 -25.64 -6.46
N ARG A 285 -40.15 -24.48 -6.65
CA ARG A 285 -40.60 -23.47 -7.62
C ARG A 285 -39.40 -22.80 -8.30
N ILE A 286 -39.57 -22.38 -9.55
CA ILE A 286 -38.56 -21.60 -10.26
C ILE A 286 -38.69 -20.13 -9.84
N VAL A 287 -37.57 -19.52 -9.46
CA VAL A 287 -37.48 -18.10 -9.09
C VAL A 287 -36.39 -17.40 -9.89
N LYS A 288 -36.57 -16.10 -10.12
CA LYS A 288 -35.51 -15.23 -10.65
C LYS A 288 -34.85 -14.52 -9.47
N LEU A 289 -33.53 -14.63 -9.37
CA LEU A 289 -32.74 -13.95 -8.35
C LEU A 289 -32.51 -12.48 -8.74
N SER A 290 -32.09 -11.64 -7.78
CA SER A 290 -31.80 -10.22 -8.00
C SER A 290 -30.74 -9.96 -9.08
N ASN A 291 -29.84 -10.92 -9.31
CA ASN A 291 -28.84 -10.88 -10.38
C ASN A 291 -29.37 -11.37 -11.75
N GLY A 292 -30.68 -11.52 -11.90
CA GLY A 292 -31.34 -11.96 -13.13
C GLY A 292 -31.28 -13.47 -13.40
N ARG A 293 -30.49 -14.24 -12.64
CA ARG A 293 -30.33 -15.69 -12.85
C ARG A 293 -31.55 -16.49 -12.39
N ARG A 294 -31.87 -17.55 -13.12
CA ARG A 294 -32.92 -18.51 -12.75
C ARG A 294 -32.38 -19.50 -11.72
N ALA A 295 -33.18 -19.79 -10.70
CA ALA A 295 -32.87 -20.78 -9.69
C ALA A 295 -34.11 -21.60 -9.36
N MET A 296 -33.92 -22.89 -9.09
CA MET A 296 -34.92 -23.71 -8.42
C MET A 296 -34.81 -23.47 -6.92
N GLN A 297 -35.91 -23.05 -6.29
CA GLN A 297 -35.99 -22.83 -4.85
C GLN A 297 -36.95 -23.86 -4.24
N GLY A 298 -36.56 -24.42 -3.09
CA GLY A 298 -37.40 -25.33 -2.30
C GLY A 298 -36.95 -25.41 -0.85
N ARG A 299 -37.42 -26.41 -0.12
CA ARG A 299 -36.96 -26.75 1.23
C ARG A 299 -36.21 -28.08 1.22
N CYS A 300 -35.16 -28.21 2.03
CA CYS A 300 -34.48 -29.48 2.22
C CYS A 300 -35.44 -30.50 2.84
N THR A 301 -35.48 -31.73 2.32
CA THR A 301 -36.30 -32.84 2.87
C THR A 301 -35.97 -33.16 4.32
N GLU A 302 -34.69 -33.08 4.71
CA GLU A 302 -34.22 -33.47 6.05
C GLU A 302 -34.43 -32.39 7.11
N CYS A 303 -33.95 -31.17 6.85
CA CYS A 303 -33.88 -30.12 7.87
C CYS A 303 -34.84 -28.94 7.62
N GLY A 304 -35.64 -29.00 6.56
CA GLY A 304 -36.63 -27.98 6.21
C GLY A 304 -36.08 -26.62 5.76
N ILE A 305 -34.76 -26.42 5.76
CA ILE A 305 -34.17 -25.11 5.43
C ILE A 305 -34.38 -24.77 3.96
N LYS A 306 -34.68 -23.50 3.70
CA LYS A 306 -34.84 -22.96 2.35
C LYS A 306 -33.51 -23.02 1.62
N THR A 307 -33.51 -23.69 0.47
CA THR A 307 -32.32 -23.94 -0.35
C THR A 307 -32.61 -23.60 -1.81
N ARG A 308 -31.55 -23.29 -2.56
CA ARG A 308 -31.64 -22.85 -3.96
C ARG A 308 -30.57 -23.53 -4.80
N ARG A 309 -30.92 -23.94 -6.02
CA ARG A 309 -30.00 -24.40 -7.06
C ARG A 309 -30.10 -23.49 -8.27
N LEU A 310 -28.96 -22.99 -8.75
CA LEU A 310 -28.92 -22.25 -10.02
C LEU A 310 -29.27 -23.20 -11.16
N LEU A 311 -30.17 -22.74 -12.04
CA LEU A 311 -30.51 -23.46 -13.26
C LEU A 311 -29.61 -22.97 -14.40
N PRO A 312 -29.34 -23.82 -15.41
CA PRO A 312 -28.68 -23.38 -16.64
C PRO A 312 -29.43 -22.20 -17.27
N ALA A 313 -28.70 -21.38 -18.05
CA ALA A 313 -29.36 -20.42 -18.92
C ALA A 313 -30.36 -21.16 -19.82
N ALA A 314 -31.51 -20.55 -20.11
CA ALA A 314 -32.40 -21.11 -21.12
C ALA A 314 -31.61 -21.18 -22.45
N PRO A 315 -31.73 -22.27 -23.23
CA PRO A 315 -31.18 -22.28 -24.57
C PRO A 315 -31.75 -21.08 -25.33
N LEU A 316 -30.89 -20.36 -26.05
CA LEU A 316 -31.34 -19.33 -26.98
C LEU A 316 -32.21 -20.04 -28.01
N VAL A 317 -33.50 -19.69 -28.04
CA VAL A 317 -34.41 -20.15 -29.09
C VAL A 317 -33.85 -19.59 -30.39
N ALA A 318 -33.46 -20.48 -31.31
CA ALA A 318 -32.90 -20.14 -32.61
C ALA A 318 -33.95 -19.48 -33.52
#